data_AF-A0A9Q6I7C6-F1
#
_entry.id   AF-A0A9Q6I7C6-F1
#
_cell.length_a   1.000
_cell.length_b   1.000
_cell.length_c   1.000
_cell.angle_alpha   90.00
_cell.angle_beta   90.00
_cell.angle_gamma   90.00
#
_symmetry.space_group_name_H-M   'P 1'
#
loop_
_entity.id
_entity.type
_entity.pdbx_description
1 polymer ?
#
loop_
_entity_poly.entity_id
_entity_poly.type
_entity_poly.pdbx_seq_one_letter_code
_entity_poly.pdbx_strand_id
1 'polypeptide(L)'
;MFYHDDEKGHIIIGEAAISLSLRGHDITTESLLQELAVMADGEVSDSKLAEIFDAKRWLQGYSRYGSREQAELHCMMTGQENDG
;
A
#
# COMPACT_ATOMS: atom_id res chain seq x y z
N MET A 1 26.39 -10.93 -9.91
CA MET A 1 25.33 -11.90 -9.54
C MET A 1 24.04 -11.12 -9.48
N PHE A 2 23.12 -11.34 -10.45
CA PHE A 2 21.80 -10.71 -10.46
C PHE A 2 20.91 -11.55 -9.54
N TYR A 3 20.73 -11.08 -8.31
CA TYR A 3 19.77 -11.67 -7.41
C TYR A 3 18.38 -11.29 -7.91
N HIS A 4 17.69 -12.28 -8.48
CA HIS A 4 16.26 -12.22 -8.73
C HIS A 4 15.59 -11.99 -7.37
N ASP A 5 15.09 -10.79 -7.18
CA ASP A 5 14.44 -10.29 -5.96
C ASP A 5 12.93 -10.56 -6.03
N ASP A 6 12.49 -11.56 -6.80
CA ASP A 6 11.06 -11.89 -6.98
C ASP A 6 10.39 -12.46 -5.72
N GLU A 7 11.16 -12.77 -4.68
CA GLU A 7 10.65 -13.28 -3.39
C GLU A 7 10.69 -12.27 -2.24
N LYS A 8 11.30 -11.09 -2.43
CA LYS A 8 11.30 -10.06 -1.39
C LYS A 8 10.03 -9.23 -1.48
N GLY A 9 8.97 -9.74 -0.86
CA GLY A 9 7.74 -8.99 -0.65
C GLY A 9 8.06 -7.56 -0.23
N HIS A 10 7.69 -6.61 -1.08
CA HIS A 10 8.03 -5.18 -1.07
C HIS A 10 8.68 -4.66 0.23
N ILE A 11 9.98 -4.93 0.43
CA ILE A 11 10.68 -4.54 1.68
C ILE A 11 10.61 -3.03 1.90
N ILE A 12 10.59 -2.28 0.81
CA ILE A 12 10.47 -0.83 0.81
C ILE A 12 9.16 -0.31 1.44
N ILE A 13 8.08 -1.11 1.41
CA ILE A 13 6.83 -0.78 2.11
C ILE A 13 7.04 -0.93 3.62
N GLY A 14 7.74 -1.98 4.05
CA GLY A 14 8.10 -2.19 5.44
C GLY A 14 9.01 -1.08 5.97
N GLU A 15 10.02 -0.66 5.19
CA GLU A 15 10.88 0.48 5.54
C GLU A 15 10.08 1.78 5.69
N ALA A 16 9.18 2.07 4.74
CA ALA A 16 8.30 3.23 4.82
C ALA A 16 7.38 3.15 6.05
N ALA A 17 6.79 2.00 6.34
CA ALA A 17 5.92 1.78 7.50
C ALA A 17 6.67 1.99 8.83
N ILE A 18 7.91 1.51 8.92
CA ILE A 18 8.78 1.72 10.10
C ILE A 18 9.12 3.20 10.24
N SER A 19 9.46 3.90 9.15
CA SER A 19 9.72 5.35 9.18
C SER A 19 8.51 6.12 9.70
N LEU A 20 7.31 5.81 9.20
CA LEU A 20 6.06 6.42 9.67
C LEU A 20 5.79 6.12 11.16
N SER A 21 5.99 4.87 11.58
CA SER A 21 5.83 4.43 12.97
C SER A 21 6.78 5.17 13.91
N LEU A 22 8.05 5.32 13.51
CA LEU A 22 9.06 6.05 14.28
C LEU A 22 8.73 7.54 14.38
N ARG A 23 8.07 8.11 13.36
CA ARG A 23 7.58 9.49 13.35
C ARG A 23 6.24 9.65 14.10
N GLY A 24 5.67 8.57 14.62
CA GLY A 24 4.35 8.57 15.28
C GLY A 24 3.20 8.92 14.34
N HIS A 25 3.38 8.69 13.03
CA HIS A 25 2.37 8.96 12.03
C HIS A 25 1.51 7.73 11.77
N ASP A 26 0.25 7.96 11.38
CA ASP A 26 -0.68 6.87 11.09
C ASP A 26 -0.26 6.14 9.80
N ILE A 27 -0.25 4.81 9.84
CA ILE A 27 0.16 3.95 8.73
C ILE A 27 -1.04 3.74 7.81
N THR A 28 -1.37 4.78 7.05
CA THR A 28 -2.41 4.72 6.00
C THR A 28 -1.77 4.53 4.62
N THR A 29 -2.58 4.10 3.64
CA THR A 29 -2.17 4.01 2.24
C THR A 29 -1.62 5.34 1.72
N GLU A 30 -2.25 6.46 2.11
CA GLU A 30 -1.80 7.80 1.71
C GLU A 30 -0.44 8.15 2.32
N SER A 31 -0.25 7.91 3.63
CA SER A 31 1.03 8.15 4.32
C SER A 31 2.16 7.30 3.73
N LEU A 32 1.88 6.04 3.39
CA LEU A 32 2.85 5.15 2.74
C LEU A 32 3.21 5.64 1.33
N LEU A 33 2.23 6.05 0.52
CA LEU A 33 2.48 6.62 -0.81
C LEU A 33 3.35 7.89 -0.73
N GLN A 34 3.10 8.73 0.27
CA GLN A 34 3.84 9.96 0.49
C GLN A 34 5.28 9.68 0.92
N GLU A 35 5.50 8.80 1.89
CA GLU A 35 6.85 8.42 2.32
C GLU A 35 7.63 7.75 1.18
N LEU A 36 6.99 6.88 0.40
CA LEU A 36 7.57 6.29 -0.81
C LEU A 36 7.91 7.36 -1.88
N ALA A 37 7.13 8.43 -1.99
CA ALA A 37 7.44 9.54 -2.89
C ALA A 37 8.67 10.33 -2.41
N VAL A 38 8.78 10.57 -1.11
CA VAL A 38 9.96 11.23 -0.50
C VAL A 38 11.21 10.37 -0.70
N MET A 39 11.10 9.05 -0.54
CA MET A 39 12.20 8.13 -0.82
C MET A 39 12.61 8.17 -2.29
N ALA A 40 11.67 8.28 -3.24
CA ALA A 40 12.00 8.38 -4.67
C ALA A 40 12.71 9.69 -5.02
N ASP A 41 12.37 10.80 -4.36
CA ASP A 41 12.96 12.12 -4.63
C ASP A 41 14.45 12.19 -4.25
N GLY A 42 14.84 11.46 -3.20
CA GLY A 42 16.22 11.39 -2.73
C GLY A 42 17.07 10.26 -3.35
N GLU A 43 16.49 9.36 -4.13
CA GLU A 43 17.15 8.16 -4.63
C GLU A 43 17.54 8.27 -6.11
N VAL A 44 18.82 8.02 -6.40
CA VAL A 44 19.40 8.12 -7.75
C VAL A 44 19.48 6.75 -8.45
N SER A 45 19.16 5.68 -7.74
CA SER A 45 19.28 4.31 -8.26
C SER A 45 18.00 3.88 -8.98
N ASP A 46 18.08 3.67 -10.30
CA ASP A 46 16.95 3.17 -11.12
C ASP A 46 16.31 1.89 -10.56
N SER A 47 17.12 1.00 -9.99
CA SER A 47 16.63 -0.24 -9.36
C SER A 47 15.69 0.06 -8.18
N LYS A 48 16.09 1.00 -7.32
CA LYS A 48 15.30 1.37 -6.14
C LYS A 48 14.07 2.19 -6.52
N LEU A 49 14.16 3.03 -7.56
CA LEU A 49 13.00 3.71 -8.14
C LEU A 49 11.97 2.71 -8.70
N ALA A 50 12.43 1.63 -9.36
CA ALA A 50 11.55 0.58 -9.84
C ALA A 50 10.83 -0.13 -8.68
N GLU A 51 11.54 -0.46 -7.59
CA GLU A 51 10.93 -1.04 -6.37
C GLU A 51 9.90 -0.11 -5.73
N ILE A 52 10.19 1.20 -5.64
CA ILE A 52 9.25 2.21 -5.12
C ILE A 52 8.00 2.29 -5.99
N PHE A 53 8.17 2.27 -7.31
CA PHE A 53 7.05 2.33 -8.24
C PHE A 53 6.16 1.09 -8.13
N ASP A 54 6.77 -0.09 -8.01
CA ASP A 54 6.05 -1.35 -7.85
C ASP A 54 5.28 -1.40 -6.52
N ALA A 55 5.90 -0.94 -5.43
CA ALA A 55 5.27 -0.77 -4.12
C ALA A 55 4.08 0.21 -4.16
N LYS A 56 4.22 1.35 -4.85
CA LYS A 56 3.12 2.31 -5.07
C LYS A 56 1.97 1.68 -5.83
N ARG A 57 2.26 0.92 -6.89
CA ARG A 57 1.25 0.24 -7.70
C ARG A 57 0.50 -0.82 -6.89
N TRP A 58 1.21 -1.57 -6.05
CA TRP A 58 0.62 -2.53 -5.13
C TRP A 58 -0.33 -1.86 -4.12
N LEU A 59 0.10 -0.76 -3.48
CA LEU A 59 -0.72 0.01 -2.53
C LEU A 59 -1.99 0.59 -3.18
N GLN A 60 -1.88 1.12 -4.40
CA GLN A 60 -3.03 1.59 -5.18
C GLN A 60 -4.00 0.45 -5.51
N GLY A 61 -3.48 -0.73 -5.83
CA GLY A 61 -4.27 -1.95 -6.01
C GLY A 61 -5.00 -2.35 -4.73
N TYR A 62 -4.30 -2.36 -3.60
CA TYR A 62 -4.86 -2.70 -2.29
C TYR A 62 -6.03 -1.79 -1.89
N SER A 63 -5.89 -0.46 -2.08
CA SER A 63 -6.99 0.49 -1.83
C SER A 63 -8.25 0.17 -2.62
N ARG A 64 -8.10 -0.39 -3.84
CA ARG A 64 -9.22 -0.76 -4.71
C ARG A 64 -9.89 -2.07 -4.28
N TYR A 65 -9.17 -2.98 -3.63
CA TYR A 65 -9.74 -4.18 -3.02
C TYR A 65 -10.49 -3.86 -1.71
N GLY A 66 -9.95 -2.99 -0.87
CA GLY A 66 -10.63 -2.55 0.37
C GLY A 66 -11.99 -1.88 0.12
N SER A 67 -12.15 -1.14 -0.99
CA SER A 67 -13.45 -0.58 -1.38
C SER A 67 -14.45 -1.63 -1.90
N ARG A 68 -13.99 -2.75 -2.48
CA ARG A 68 -14.89 -3.79 -2.98
C ARG A 68 -15.46 -4.63 -1.84
N GLU A 69 -14.63 -5.00 -0.86
CA GLU A 69 -15.13 -5.69 0.34
C GLU A 69 -16.09 -4.82 1.16
N GLN A 70 -15.85 -3.51 1.28
CA GLN A 70 -16.81 -2.61 1.93
C GLN A 70 -18.13 -2.46 1.16
N ALA A 71 -18.08 -2.46 -0.17
CA ALA A 71 -19.30 -2.45 -0.99
C ALA A 71 -20.08 -3.77 -0.87
N GLU A 72 -19.40 -4.92 -0.79
CA GLU A 72 -20.02 -6.23 -0.61
C GLU A 72 -20.65 -6.38 0.80
N LEU A 73 -20.01 -5.83 1.84
CA LEU A 73 -20.58 -5.78 3.19
C LEU A 73 -21.83 -4.89 3.27
N HIS A 74 -21.85 -3.77 2.54
CA HIS A 74 -23.01 -2.87 2.51
C HIS A 74 -24.22 -3.52 1.80
N CYS A 75 -24.01 -4.27 0.72
CA CYS A 75 -25.08 -4.97 0.01
C CYS A 75 -25.73 -6.10 0.83
N MET A 76 -24.99 -6.73 1.75
CA MET A 76 -25.55 -7.78 2.64
C MET A 76 -26.38 -7.19 3.79
N MET A 77 -26.08 -5.98 4.26
CA MET A 77 -26.78 -5.39 5.41
C MET A 77 -28.14 -4.76 5.03
N THR A 78 -28.33 -4.33 3.77
CA THR A 78 -29.58 -3.72 3.31
C THR A 78 -30.66 -4.73 2.87
N GLY A 79 -30.41 -6.04 3.02
CA GLY A 79 -31.32 -7.12 2.60
C GLY A 79 -32.22 -7.70 3.69
N GLN A 80 -32.14 -7.21 4.94
CA GLN A 80 -32.81 -7.84 6.10
C GLN A 80 -33.96 -7.03 6.73
N GLU A 81 -34.43 -5.95 6.09
CA GLU A 81 -35.50 -5.09 6.62
C GLU A 81 -36.72 -5.04 5.69
N ASN A 82 -37.37 -6.19 5.43
CA ASN A 82 -38.75 -6.30 4.93
C ASN A 82 -39.13 -7.81 4.94
N ASP A 83 -40.18 -8.35 5.54
CA ASP A 83 -41.44 -7.89 6.12
C ASP A 83 -41.78 -8.84 7.29
N GLY A 84 -42.39 -8.31 8.35
CA GLY A 84 -43.15 -9.07 9.35
C GLY A 84 -44.64 -9.05 9.04
#